data_AF-A0A2H1VRD8-F1
#
_entry.id   AF-A0A2H1VRD8-F1
#
_cell.length_a   1.000
_cell.length_b   1.000
_cell.length_c   1.000
_cell.angle_alpha   90.00
_cell.angle_beta   90.00
_cell.angle_gamma   90.00
#
_symmetry.space_group_name_H-M   'P 1'
#
loop_
_entity.id
_entity.type
_entity.pdbx_description
1 polymer ?
#
loop_
_entity_poly.entity_id
_entity_poly.type
_entity_poly.pdbx_seq_one_letter_code
_entity_poly.pdbx_strand_id
1 'polypeptide(L)'
;MGAEGNAVILLRPDEIEFIPYLKESKIYLDKYESWDKFANLQPKLDAAMSDPQFHELAVEAFQGYMRAFEVKKLKHIFNLITMDVDAVARSFGLKERPDVDV
;
A
#
# COMPACT_ATOMS: atom_id res chain seq x y z
N MET A 1 15.77 -23.89 -17.40
CA MET A 1 16.32 -23.44 -16.11
C MET A 1 15.33 -22.43 -15.57
N GLY A 2 14.55 -22.79 -14.55
CA GLY A 2 13.64 -21.85 -13.89
C GLY A 2 14.43 -21.02 -12.88
N ALA A 3 14.30 -19.69 -12.93
CA ALA A 3 14.90 -18.85 -11.92
C ALA A 3 14.16 -19.04 -10.58
N GLU A 4 14.89 -19.36 -9.52
CA GLU A 4 14.38 -19.26 -8.16
C GLU A 4 14.17 -17.78 -7.85
N GLY A 5 12.98 -17.43 -7.35
CA GLY A 5 12.60 -16.07 -7.02
C GLY A 5 12.04 -16.02 -5.60
N ASN A 6 12.45 -14.99 -4.85
CA ASN A 6 11.90 -14.70 -3.53
C ASN A 6 10.83 -13.60 -3.67
N ALA A 7 9.73 -13.74 -2.96
CA ALA A 7 8.66 -12.75 -2.90
C ALA A 7 8.51 -12.23 -1.47
N VAL A 8 8.26 -10.92 -1.34
CA VAL A 8 7.94 -10.28 -0.07
C VAL A 8 6.55 -9.69 -0.19
N ILE A 9 5.72 -9.89 0.83
CA ILE A 9 4.41 -9.25 0.95
C ILE A 9 4.45 -8.25 2.09
N LEU A 10 3.98 -7.03 1.82
CA LEU A 10 3.77 -6.00 2.81
C LEU A 10 2.30 -5.98 3.16
N LEU A 11 2.00 -6.21 4.44
CA LEU A 11 0.63 -6.20 4.96
C LEU A 11 0.49 -5.06 5.95
N ARG A 12 -0.63 -4.35 5.88
CA ARG A 12 -0.99 -3.39 6.93
C ARG A 12 -1.46 -4.13 8.18
N PRO A 13 -1.41 -3.51 9.36
CA PRO A 13 -1.91 -4.11 10.59
C PRO A 13 -3.35 -4.64 10.47
N ASP A 14 -4.20 -3.94 9.72
CA ASP A 14 -5.60 -4.32 9.49
C ASP A 14 -5.78 -5.48 8.49
N GLU A 15 -4.71 -5.88 7.79
CA GLU A 15 -4.74 -6.92 6.74
C GLU A 15 -4.17 -8.26 7.22
N ILE A 16 -3.81 -8.37 8.51
CA ILE A 16 -3.22 -9.58 9.09
C ILE A 16 -4.14 -10.80 8.93
N GLU A 17 -5.46 -10.59 8.92
CA GLU A 17 -6.46 -11.64 8.66
C GLU A 17 -6.36 -12.26 7.27
N PHE A 18 -5.58 -11.68 6.35
CA PHE A 18 -5.27 -12.30 5.06
C PHE A 18 -4.33 -13.51 5.18
N ILE A 19 -3.52 -13.60 6.24
CA ILE A 19 -2.53 -14.67 6.42
C ILE A 19 -3.20 -16.07 6.49
N PRO A 20 -4.28 -16.29 7.25
CA PRO A 20 -5.05 -17.54 7.20
C PRO A 20 -5.48 -17.95 5.79
N TYR A 21 -6.00 -17.02 4.98
CA TYR A 21 -6.42 -17.29 3.59
C TYR A 21 -5.25 -17.77 2.72
N LEU A 22 -4.07 -17.20 2.89
CA LEU A 22 -2.85 -17.63 2.21
C LEU A 22 -2.44 -19.05 2.65
N LYS A 23 -2.51 -19.32 3.94
CA LYS A 23 -2.19 -20.65 4.50
C LYS A 23 -3.13 -21.74 3.98
N GLU A 24 -4.43 -21.46 3.89
CA GLU A 24 -5.42 -22.38 3.28
C GLU A 24 -5.10 -22.65 1.81
N SER A 25 -4.60 -21.64 1.10
CA SER A 25 -4.11 -21.75 -0.28
C SER A 25 -2.72 -22.39 -0.40
N LYS A 26 -2.17 -22.93 0.70
CA LYS A 26 -0.83 -23.55 0.80
C LYS A 26 0.33 -22.58 0.53
N ILE A 27 0.11 -21.29 0.75
CA ILE A 27 1.14 -20.24 0.72
C ILE A 27 1.56 -19.97 2.16
N TYR A 28 2.77 -20.40 2.51
CA TYR A 28 3.34 -20.20 3.84
C TYR A 28 4.25 -18.97 3.81
N LEU A 29 4.12 -18.11 4.82
CA LEU A 29 4.88 -16.87 4.94
C LEU A 29 5.77 -16.94 6.16
N ASP A 30 7.02 -16.51 6.02
CA ASP A 30 7.90 -16.21 7.13
C ASP A 30 7.72 -14.75 7.54
N LYS A 31 7.53 -14.51 8.84
CA LYS A 31 7.42 -13.14 9.36
C LYS A 31 8.80 -12.49 9.34
N TYR A 32 8.94 -11.45 8.54
CA TYR A 32 10.08 -10.55 8.61
C TYR A 32 9.80 -9.44 9.61
N GLU A 33 10.75 -9.18 10.50
CA GLU A 33 10.68 -8.01 11.38
C GLU A 33 10.88 -6.73 10.58
N SER A 34 10.20 -5.67 11.02
CA SER A 34 10.30 -4.33 10.44
C SER A 34 11.76 -3.88 10.42
N TRP A 35 12.17 -3.21 9.33
CA TRP A 35 13.48 -2.60 9.24
C TRP A 35 13.54 -1.36 10.14
N ASP A 36 13.82 -1.53 11.42
CA ASP A 36 13.83 -0.43 12.41
C ASP A 36 14.90 0.65 12.15
N LYS A 37 15.70 0.51 11.08
CA LYS A 37 16.69 1.48 10.61
C LYS A 37 16.23 2.13 9.30
N PHE A 38 15.19 2.95 9.36
CA PHE A 38 14.81 3.76 8.20
C PHE A 38 15.77 4.94 8.06
N ALA A 39 16.38 5.09 6.87
CA ALA A 39 16.89 6.39 6.46
C ALA A 39 15.70 7.34 6.33
N ASN A 40 15.84 8.60 6.74
CA ASN A 40 14.77 9.59 6.56
C ASN A 40 14.53 9.82 5.06
N LEU A 41 13.50 9.19 4.50
CA LEU A 41 13.12 9.28 3.09
C LEU A 41 12.24 10.49 2.78
N GLN A 42 11.69 11.15 3.81
CA GLN A 42 10.77 12.27 3.64
C GLN A 42 11.36 13.40 2.77
N PRO A 43 12.62 13.86 2.96
CA PRO A 43 13.17 14.93 2.12
C PRO A 43 13.28 14.56 0.64
N LYS A 44 13.48 13.27 0.33
CA LYS A 44 13.54 12.78 -1.05
C LYS A 44 12.16 12.74 -1.69
N LEU A 45 11.15 12.32 -0.92
CA LEU A 45 9.75 12.34 -1.35
C LEU A 45 9.29 13.79 -1.59
N ASP A 46 9.57 14.70 -0.66
CA ASP A 46 9.20 16.11 -0.79
C ASP A 46 9.85 16.76 -2.03
N ALA A 47 11.12 16.43 -2.29
CA ALA A 47 11.83 16.91 -3.47
C ALA A 47 11.22 16.35 -4.77
N ALA A 48 10.84 15.07 -4.80
CA ALA A 48 10.19 14.46 -5.97
C ALA A 48 8.79 15.05 -6.21
N MET A 49 8.01 15.24 -5.14
CA MET A 49 6.65 15.81 -5.20
C MET A 49 6.61 17.31 -5.52
N SER A 50 7.77 17.97 -5.60
CA SER A 50 7.87 19.34 -6.08
C SER A 50 7.72 19.45 -7.60
N ASP A 51 7.88 18.33 -8.33
CA ASP A 51 7.60 18.25 -9.76
C ASP A 51 6.08 18.05 -9.98
N PRO A 52 5.40 18.96 -10.70
CA PRO A 52 3.97 18.84 -10.98
C PRO A 52 3.57 17.52 -11.68
N GLN A 53 4.44 16.96 -12.53
CA GLN A 53 4.16 15.70 -13.22
C GLN A 53 4.14 14.53 -12.25
N PHE A 54 5.08 14.49 -11.29
CA PHE A 54 5.08 13.47 -10.24
C PHE A 54 3.87 13.62 -9.32
N HIS A 55 3.43 14.86 -9.04
CA HIS A 55 2.23 15.10 -8.27
C HIS A 55 0.98 14.52 -8.94
N GLU A 56 0.78 14.78 -10.24
CA GLU A 56 -0.35 14.22 -11.01
C GLU A 56 -0.32 12.68 -11.02
N LEU A 57 0.85 12.08 -11.25
CA LEU A 57 1.02 10.63 -11.21
C LEU A 57 0.72 10.04 -9.82
N ALA A 58 1.08 10.74 -8.75
CA ALA A 58 0.78 10.30 -7.39
C ALA A 58 -0.73 10.33 -7.09
N VAL A 59 -1.45 11.35 -7.58
CA VAL A 59 -2.91 11.41 -7.50
C VAL A 59 -3.54 10.24 -8.27
N GLU A 60 -3.09 9.98 -9.49
CA GLU A 60 -3.59 8.85 -10.29
C GLU A 60 -3.33 7.50 -9.60
N ALA A 61 -2.12 7.30 -9.07
CA ALA A 61 -1.76 6.08 -8.35
C ALA A 61 -2.61 5.88 -7.08
N PHE A 62 -2.88 6.97 -6.35
CA PHE A 62 -3.77 6.95 -5.19
C PHE A 62 -5.21 6.56 -5.57
N GLN A 63 -5.76 7.15 -6.63
CA GLN A 63 -7.09 6.78 -7.14
C GLN A 63 -7.14 5.32 -7.59
N GLY A 64 -6.11 4.85 -8.28
CA GLY A 64 -5.97 3.45 -8.68
C GLY A 64 -5.93 2.49 -7.49
N TYR A 65 -5.22 2.86 -6.43
CA TYR A 65 -5.19 2.10 -5.17
C TYR A 65 -6.58 2.01 -4.52
N MET A 66 -7.30 3.13 -4.43
CA MET A 66 -8.65 3.16 -3.85
C MET A 66 -9.62 2.27 -4.64
N ARG A 67 -9.64 2.39 -5.96
CA ARG A 67 -10.45 1.54 -6.86
C ARG A 67 -10.10 0.06 -6.73
N ALA A 68 -8.82 -0.26 -6.56
CA ALA A 68 -8.38 -1.65 -6.37
C ALA A 68 -8.99 -2.27 -5.11
N PHE A 69 -9.11 -1.50 -4.02
CA PHE A 69 -9.79 -1.93 -2.80
C PHE A 69 -11.32 -2.03 -2.98
N GLU A 70 -11.90 -1.16 -3.79
CA GLU A 70 -13.32 -1.18 -4.13
C GLU A 70 -13.73 -2.47 -4.88
N VAL A 71 -12.87 -3.02 -5.73
CA VAL A 71 -13.18 -4.28 -6.45
C VAL A 71 -12.76 -5.56 -5.71
N LYS A 72 -12.02 -5.46 -4.60
CA LYS A 72 -11.55 -6.63 -3.84
C LYS A 72 -12.69 -7.34 -3.11
N LYS A 73 -12.70 -8.68 -3.19
CA LYS A 73 -13.79 -9.53 -2.65
C LYS A 73 -13.81 -9.62 -1.12
N LEU A 74 -12.65 -9.66 -0.48
CA LEU A 74 -12.53 -9.84 0.98
C LEU A 74 -12.70 -8.49 1.70
N LYS A 75 -13.91 -7.94 1.65
CA LYS A 75 -14.24 -6.60 2.20
C LYS A 75 -14.05 -6.44 3.70
N HIS A 76 -14.08 -7.55 4.45
CA HIS A 76 -13.79 -7.53 5.88
C HIS A 76 -12.29 -7.32 6.16
N ILE A 77 -11.41 -7.70 5.23
CA ILE A 77 -9.95 -7.51 5.33
C ILE A 77 -9.54 -6.23 4.60
N PHE A 78 -9.92 -6.10 3.33
CA PHE A 78 -9.60 -4.96 2.48
C PHE A 78 -10.74 -3.94 2.52
N ASN A 79 -10.94 -3.34 3.69
CA ASN A 79 -12.05 -2.43 3.95
C ASN A 79 -11.65 -0.97 3.73
N LEU A 80 -12.30 -0.29 2.78
CA LEU A 80 -12.12 1.14 2.54
C LEU A 80 -12.70 2.02 3.65
N ILE A 81 -13.75 1.57 4.32
CA ILE A 81 -14.49 2.37 5.32
C ILE A 81 -13.65 2.55 6.58
N THR A 82 -12.92 1.52 7.00
CA THR A 82 -12.07 1.56 8.21
C THR A 82 -10.65 2.03 7.92
N MET A 83 -10.31 2.27 6.66
CA MET A 83 -8.98 2.68 6.25
C MET A 83 -8.75 4.16 6.52
N ASP A 84 -7.61 4.51 7.13
CA ASP A 84 -7.15 5.90 7.21
C ASP A 84 -6.70 6.38 5.82
N VAL A 85 -7.64 6.93 5.07
CA VAL A 85 -7.42 7.41 3.70
C VAL A 85 -6.42 8.58 3.67
N ASP A 86 -6.33 9.37 4.73
CA ASP A 86 -5.37 10.47 4.81
C ASP A 86 -3.94 9.94 5.00
N ALA A 87 -3.77 8.90 5.82
CA ALA A 87 -2.49 8.21 5.94
C ALA A 87 -2.07 7.55 4.62
N VAL A 88 -3.02 6.97 3.89
CA VAL A 88 -2.76 6.42 2.55
C VAL A 88 -2.32 7.54 1.61
N ALA A 89 -3.03 8.67 1.53
CA ALA A 89 -2.63 9.80 0.70
C ALA A 89 -1.20 10.29 1.03
N ARG A 90 -0.88 10.42 2.33
CA ARG A 90 0.49 10.75 2.78
C ARG A 90 1.54 9.74 2.34
N SER A 91 1.20 8.44 2.29
CA SER A 91 2.11 7.40 1.82
C SER A 91 2.46 7.51 0.32
N PHE A 92 1.60 8.16 -0.47
CA PHE A 92 1.88 8.53 -1.87
C PHE A 92 2.64 9.87 -1.98
N GLY A 93 3.00 10.51 -0.86
CA GLY A 93 3.68 11.82 -0.83
C GLY A 93 2.74 13.01 -0.99
N LEU A 94 1.42 12.78 -0.98
CA LEU A 94 0.42 13.84 -1.10
C LEU A 94 0.24 14.54 0.26
N LYS A 95 0.32 15.86 0.26
CA LYS A 95 0.12 16.68 1.47
C LYS A 95 -1.35 16.77 1.87
N GLU A 96 -2.22 16.79 0.87
CA GLU A 96 -3.66 16.84 1.02
C GLU A 96 -4.26 15.65 0.28
N ARG A 97 -5.34 15.10 0.85
CA ARG A 97 -6.09 14.02 0.23
C ARG A 97 -6.78 14.57 -1.03
N PRO A 98 -6.54 13.96 -2.21
CA PRO A 98 -7.32 14.29 -3.40
C PRO A 98 -8.77 13.86 -3.23
N ASP A 99 -9.68 14.64 -3.81
CA ASP A 99 -11.05 14.19 -4.00
C ASP A 99 -11.05 12.98 -4.95
N VAL A 100 -11.52 11.85 -4.44
CA VAL A 100 -11.71 10.64 -5.23
C VAL A 100 -13.18 10.33 -5.22
N ASP A 101 -13.75 10.26 -6.41
CA ASP A 101 -15.07 9.67 -6.62
C ASP A 101 -14.87 8.15 -6.60
N VAL A 102 -15.15 7.55 -5.44
CA VAL A 102 -15.16 6.10 -5.17
C VAL A 102 -16.58 5.65 -4.85
#